data_AF-A0A1B4FNZ8-F1
#
_entry.id   AF-A0A1B4FNZ8-F1
#
_cell.length_a   1.000
_cell.length_b   1.000
_cell.length_c   1.000
_cell.angle_alpha   90.00
_cell.angle_beta   90.00
_cell.angle_gamma   90.00
#
_symmetry.space_group_name_H-M   'P 1'
#
loop_
_entity.id
_entity.type
_entity.pdbx_description
1 polymer ?
#
loop_
_entity_poly.entity_id
_entity_poly.type
_entity_poly.pdbx_seq_one_letter_code
_entity_poly.pdbx_strand_id
1 'polypeptide(L)' 'MLYAILTPKAEAPLGYYDSPVTPTLEDMADHLAKAMGFDDREDWMETYGVEKLGYAPVH' A
#
# COMPACT_ATOMS: atom_id res chain seq x y z
N MET A 1 -9.69 -7.38 -8.75
CA MET A 1 -10.32 -7.38 -7.42
C MET A 1 -9.68 -6.25 -6.66
N LEU A 2 -10.49 -5.40 -6.04
CA LEU A 2 -9.98 -4.22 -5.38
C LEU A 2 -9.49 -4.57 -3.96
N TYR A 3 -8.29 -4.15 -3.61
CA TYR A 3 -7.74 -4.30 -2.27
C TYR A 3 -7.50 -2.92 -1.68
N ALA A 4 -7.94 -2.70 -0.45
CA ALA A 4 -7.59 -1.52 0.34
C ALA A 4 -6.25 -1.76 1.03
N ILE A 5 -5.33 -0.80 0.91
CA ILE A 5 -4.02 -0.85 1.56
C ILE A 5 -4.14 -0.11 2.90
N LEU A 6 -3.76 -0.79 3.98
CA LEU A 6 -4.00 -0.35 5.35
C LEU A 6 -2.69 -0.24 6.12
N THR A 7 -2.67 0.67 7.09
CA THR A 7 -1.63 0.72 8.12
C THR A 7 -2.27 0.98 9.49
N PRO A 8 -1.74 0.43 10.60
CA PRO A 8 -2.37 0.57 11.91
C PRO A 8 -2.55 2.01 12.40
N LYS A 9 -1.73 2.94 11.90
CA LYS A 9 -1.74 4.35 12.34
C LYS A 9 -2.69 5.24 11.52
N ALA A 10 -3.24 4.76 10.41
CA ALA A 10 -4.09 5.55 9.54
C ALA A 10 -5.58 5.27 9.80
N GLU A 11 -6.38 6.34 9.91
CA GLU A 11 -7.84 6.26 10.08
C GLU A 11 -8.56 5.89 8.77
N ALA A 12 -7.88 5.97 7.64
CA ALA A 12 -8.38 5.63 6.31
C ALA A 12 -7.35 4.78 5.54
N PRO A 13 -7.76 4.03 4.49
CA PRO A 13 -6.82 3.34 3.62
C PRO A 13 -5.78 4.29 3.03
N LEU A 14 -4.53 3.85 2.96
CA LEU A 14 -3.44 4.58 2.30
C LEU A 14 -3.66 4.68 0.79
N GLY A 15 -4.40 3.73 0.24
CA GLY A 15 -4.81 3.71 -1.16
C GLY A 15 -5.47 2.38 -1.50
N TYR A 16 -5.68 2.17 -2.79
CA TYR A 16 -6.31 0.97 -3.31
C TYR A 16 -5.47 0.37 -4.44
N TYR A 17 -5.49 -0.95 -4.53
CA TYR A 17 -4.77 -1.69 -5.56
C TYR A 17 -5.73 -2.65 -6.23
N ASP A 18 -5.92 -2.50 -7.55
CA ASP A 18 -6.70 -3.45 -8.34
C ASP A 18 -5.77 -4.52 -8.91
N SER A 19 -6.00 -5.77 -8.51
CA SER A 19 -5.23 -6.91 -8.97
C SER A 19 -6.15 -8.09 -9.30
N PRO A 20 -5.91 -8.82 -10.39
CA PRO A 20 -6.66 -10.05 -10.71
C PRO A 20 -6.29 -11.23 -9.80
N VAL A 21 -5.21 -11.13 -9.03
CA VAL A 21 -4.71 -12.14 -8.09
C VAL A 21 -4.48 -11.54 -6.71
N THR A 22 -4.38 -12.37 -5.67
CA THR A 22 -4.00 -11.91 -4.32
C THR A 22 -2.62 -11.28 -4.35
N PRO A 23 -2.49 -9.97 -4.05
CA PRO A 23 -1.22 -9.26 -4.11
C PRO A 23 -0.32 -9.57 -2.91
N THR A 24 0.99 -9.42 -3.09
CA THR A 24 1.93 -9.40 -1.97
C THR A 24 1.94 -8.02 -1.31
N LEU A 25 2.44 -7.94 -0.06
CA LEU A 25 2.64 -6.64 0.60
C LEU A 25 3.61 -5.75 -0.17
N GLU A 26 4.58 -6.38 -0.84
CA GLU A 26 5.59 -5.74 -1.67
C GLU A 26 4.97 -5.08 -2.90
N ASP A 27 4.07 -5.77 -3.60
CA ASP A 27 3.35 -5.22 -4.76
C ASP A 27 2.56 -3.96 -4.37
N MET A 28 1.94 -3.97 -3.19
CA MET A 28 1.17 -2.84 -2.69
C MET A 28 2.05 -1.67 -2.23
N ALA A 29 3.18 -1.95 -1.59
CA ALA A 29 4.14 -0.92 -1.21
C ALA A 29 4.74 -0.25 -2.46
N ASP A 30 5.17 -1.04 -3.45
CA ASP A 30 5.67 -0.53 -4.72
C ASP A 30 4.64 0.30 -5.47
N HIS A 31 3.39 -0.16 -5.46
CA HIS A 31 2.30 0.58 -6.08
C HIS A 31 2.12 1.96 -5.45
N LEU A 32 2.07 2.05 -4.11
CA LEU A 32 1.93 3.32 -3.41
C LEU A 32 3.14 4.22 -3.59
N ALA A 33 4.35 3.67 -3.49
CA ALA A 33 5.58 4.42 -3.72
C ALA A 33 5.57 5.09 -5.10
N LYS A 34 5.30 4.32 -6.16
CA LYS A 34 5.20 4.83 -7.53
C LYS A 34 4.06 5.83 -7.70
N ALA A 35 2.89 5.57 -7.12
CA ALA A 35 1.74 6.48 -7.20
C ALA A 35 2.02 7.83 -6.52
N MET A 36 2.89 7.85 -5.50
CA MET A 36 3.31 9.05 -4.79
C MET A 36 4.60 9.68 -5.35
N GLY A 37 5.20 9.11 -6.40
CA GLY A 37 6.38 9.64 -7.07
C GLY A 37 7.71 9.31 -6.40
N PHE A 38 7.76 8.24 -5.60
CA PHE A 38 9.00 7.70 -5.03
C PHE A 38 9.62 6.66 -5.95
N ASP A 39 10.95 6.64 -6.00
CA ASP A 39 11.71 5.69 -6.81
C ASP A 39 11.76 4.29 -6.16
N ASP A 40 11.68 4.23 -4.83
CA ASP A 40 11.71 3.00 -4.06
C ASP A 40 10.65 2.95 -2.94
N ARG A 41 10.26 1.73 -2.55
CA ARG A 41 9.29 1.50 -1.48
C ARG A 41 9.81 1.90 -0.11
N GLU A 42 11.09 1.72 0.18
CA GLU A 42 11.67 2.02 1.50
C GLU A 42 11.65 3.52 1.75
N ASP A 43 12.05 4.32 0.76
CA ASP A 43 12.00 5.79 0.82
C ASP A 43 10.58 6.29 1.10
N TRP A 44 9.58 5.72 0.43
CA TRP A 44 8.19 6.04 0.67
C TRP A 44 7.75 5.65 2.09
N MET A 45 8.06 4.43 2.54
CA MET A 45 7.70 3.92 3.86
C MET A 45 8.34 4.75 4.98
N GLU A 46 9.61 5.13 4.84
CA GLU A 46 10.32 5.99 5.79
C GLU A 46 9.69 7.39 5.83
N THR A 47 9.48 8.01 4.66
CA THR A 47 8.92 9.36 4.55
C THR A 47 7.53 9.47 5.16
N TYR A 48 6.69 8.45 4.97
CA TYR A 48 5.32 8.41 5.51
C TYR A 48 5.20 7.72 6.88
N GLY A 49 6.31 7.26 7.47
CA GLY A 49 6.33 6.58 8.76
C GLY A 49 5.51 5.28 8.78
N VAL A 50 5.46 4.58 7.65
CA VAL A 50 4.73 3.31 7.48
C VAL A 50 5.59 2.17 8.01
N GLU A 51 5.39 1.82 9.27
CA GLU A 51 6.12 0.71 9.92
C GLU A 51 5.56 -0.68 9.57
N LYS A 52 4.26 -0.74 9.23
CA LYS A 52 3.57 -1.99 8.92
C LYS A 52 2.46 -1.76 7.91
N LEU A 53 2.39 -2.68 6.94
CA LEU A 53 1.34 -2.76 5.94
C LEU A 53 0.46 -3.97 6.16
N GLY A 54 -0.82 -3.79 5.83
CA GLY A 54 -1.80 -4.84 5.67
C GLY A 54 -2.72 -4.52 4.51
N TYR A 55 -3.57 -5.46 4.14
CA TYR A 55 -4.56 -5.26 3.09
C TYR A 55 -5.81 -6.08 3.32
N ALA A 56 -6.91 -5.61 2.77
CA ALA A 56 -8.19 -6.33 2.78
C ALA A 56 -8.87 -6.19 1.41
N PRO A 57 -9.48 -7.27 0.88
CA PRO A 57 -10.32 -7.15 -0.31
C PRO A 57 -11.53 -6.26 -0.03
N VAL A 58 -11.92 -5.47 -1.01
CA VAL A 58 -13.09 -4.60 -0.99
C VAL A 58 -14.13 -5.17 -1.95
N HIS A 59 -15.36 -5.29 -1.48
CA HIS A 59 -16.51 -5.80 -2.23
C HIS A 59 -17.47 -4.68 -2.59
#